data_AF-A0A0F9NYT5-F1
#
_entry.id   AF-A0A0F9NYT5-F1
#
_cell.length_a   1.000
_cell.length_b   1.000
_cell.length_c   1.000
_cell.angle_alpha   90.00
_cell.angle_beta   90.00
_cell.angle_gamma   90.00
#
_symmetry.space_group_name_H-M   'P 1'
#
loop_
_entity.id
_entity.type
_entity.pdbx_description
1 polymer ?
#
loop_
_entity_poly.entity_id
_entity_poly.type
_entity_poly.pdbx_seq_one_letter_code
_entity_poly.pdbx_strand_id
1 'polypeptide(L)'
;MRRKIWIKRKRPQYKLDRRQTTIRWAIIISVCVLGALLLSGLAYAQPELKVGQEVEIFIREKVSCKTNRYAPNTGYGNVSMDGSIKGVVKTLGYDEPPGPYKIIAIRMNNARYCVTYLSNLVGYRILKPAPRPEFKLPYTMPSHEFLYSSDPTDYEQTFNEKLNANDHAIARELRYLRKEIEALKK
;
A
#
# COMPACT_ATOMS: atom_id res chain seq x y z
N MET A 1 65.49 28.72 42.62
CA MET A 1 64.11 28.18 42.53
C MET A 1 63.25 29.08 41.66
N ARG A 2 62.82 28.64 40.47
CA ARG A 2 61.94 29.42 39.57
C ARG A 2 60.48 29.07 39.83
N ARG A 3 59.65 30.05 40.20
CA ARG A 3 58.19 29.86 40.39
C ARG A 3 57.48 29.89 39.04
N LYS A 4 56.71 28.83 38.74
CA LYS A 4 55.84 28.76 37.56
C LYS A 4 54.54 29.51 37.85
N ILE A 5 54.31 30.62 37.15
CA ILE A 5 53.08 31.40 37.23
C ILE A 5 52.06 30.78 36.27
N TRP A 6 50.97 30.24 36.81
CA TRP A 6 49.86 29.71 36.02
C TRP A 6 48.91 30.83 35.60
N ILE A 7 48.96 31.21 34.32
CA ILE A 7 48.02 32.16 33.74
C ILE A 7 46.72 31.40 33.41
N LYS A 8 45.66 31.62 34.22
CA LYS A 8 44.31 31.13 33.90
C LYS A 8 43.79 31.84 32.65
N ARG A 9 43.82 31.18 31.50
CA ARG A 9 43.13 31.66 30.29
C ARG A 9 41.62 31.69 30.56
N LYS A 10 41.03 32.89 30.59
CA LYS A 10 39.57 33.04 30.60
C LYS A 10 39.03 32.50 29.28
N ARG A 11 38.10 31.55 29.34
CA ARG A 11 37.46 31.03 28.13
C ARG A 11 36.62 32.15 27.50
N PRO A 12 36.64 32.32 26.17
CA PRO A 12 35.77 33.29 25.52
C PRO A 12 34.32 32.92 25.81
N GLN A 13 33.55 33.88 26.35
CA GLN A 13 32.10 33.74 26.43
C GLN A 13 31.56 33.86 25.02
N TYR A 14 31.17 32.73 24.43
CA TYR A 14 30.38 32.73 23.22
C TYR A 14 29.04 33.39 23.52
N LYS A 15 28.83 34.60 22.98
CA LYS A 15 27.51 35.20 22.92
C LYS A 15 26.71 34.38 21.92
N LEU A 16 25.90 33.44 22.43
CA LEU A 16 24.94 32.74 21.58
C LEU A 16 23.98 33.78 21.03
N ASP A 17 24.04 33.97 19.72
CA ASP A 17 23.13 34.85 19.03
C ASP A 17 21.73 34.22 19.09
N ARG A 18 20.85 34.86 19.88
CA ARG A 18 19.52 34.35 20.21
C ARG A 18 18.67 34.11 18.95
N ARG A 19 18.93 34.85 17.86
CA ARG A 19 18.25 34.66 16.57
C ARG A 19 18.70 33.38 15.86
N GLN A 20 20.00 33.07 15.90
CA GLN A 20 20.51 31.85 15.26
C GLN A 20 20.02 30.59 15.98
N THR A 21 19.94 30.63 17.31
CA THR A 21 19.41 29.49 18.08
C THR A 21 17.94 29.26 17.78
N THR A 22 17.11 30.30 17.73
CA THR A 22 15.69 30.14 17.40
C THR A 22 15.46 29.57 16.01
N ILE A 23 16.25 30.00 15.01
CA ILE A 23 16.13 29.47 13.64
C ILE A 23 16.52 27.99 13.60
N ARG A 24 17.62 27.59 14.26
CA ARG A 24 18.04 26.19 14.32
C ARG A 24 16.98 25.30 14.95
N TRP A 25 16.36 25.74 16.05
CA TRP A 25 15.28 25.00 16.69
C TRP A 25 14.04 24.90 15.80
N ALA A 26 13.66 25.97 15.12
CA ALA A 26 12.52 25.96 14.19
C ALA A 26 12.72 24.94 13.05
N ILE A 27 13.93 24.87 12.47
CA ILE A 27 14.27 23.90 11.43
C ILE A 27 14.17 22.46 11.98
N ILE A 28 14.76 22.19 13.14
CA ILE A 28 14.73 20.86 13.76
C ILE A 28 13.29 20.42 14.01
N ILE A 29 12.46 21.29 14.58
CA ILE A 29 11.03 21.00 14.83
C ILE A 29 10.29 20.73 13.52
N SER A 30 10.51 21.56 12.49
CA SER A 30 9.87 21.40 11.18
C SER A 30 10.22 20.05 10.54
N VAL A 31 11.49 19.65 10.57
CA VAL A 31 11.94 18.34 10.04
C VAL A 31 11.32 17.18 10.82
N CYS A 32 11.26 17.28 12.15
CA CYS A 32 10.62 16.25 12.99
C CYS A 32 9.12 16.11 12.68
N VAL A 33 8.41 17.24 12.52
CA VAL A 33 6.97 17.23 12.18
C VAL A 33 6.75 16.64 10.79
N LEU A 34 7.54 17.05 9.79
CA LEU A 34 7.43 16.51 8.43
C LEU A 34 7.71 15.00 8.40
N GLY A 35 8.72 14.54 9.13
CA GLY A 35 9.02 13.11 9.27
C GLY A 35 7.88 12.32 9.92
N ALA A 36 7.26 12.85 10.98
CA ALA A 36 6.12 12.23 11.64
C ALA A 36 4.88 12.14 10.72
N LEU A 37 4.63 13.18 9.90
CA LEU A 37 3.55 13.18 8.92
C LEU A 37 3.77 12.15 7.81
N LEU A 38 5.00 12.01 7.31
CA LEU A 38 5.34 11.00 6.31
C LEU A 38 5.17 9.56 6.86
N LEU A 39 5.60 9.32 8.11
CA LEU A 39 5.46 8.01 8.73
C LEU A 39 3.99 7.64 9.01
N SER A 40 3.16 8.61 9.40
CA SER A 40 1.74 8.37 9.64
C SER A 40 0.95 8.11 8.34
N GLY A 41 1.36 8.69 7.21
CA GLY A 41 0.78 8.39 5.90
C GLY A 41 1.01 6.94 5.44
N LEU A 42 2.18 6.38 5.72
CA LEU A 42 2.52 5.00 5.34
C LEU A 42 1.73 3.94 6.14
N ALA A 43 1.33 4.26 7.38
CA ALA A 43 0.56 3.34 8.23
C ALA A 43 -0.89 3.13 7.75
N TYR A 44 -1.42 4.00 6.89
CA TYR A 44 -2.80 3.94 6.44
C TYR A 44 -3.03 3.12 5.16
N ALA A 45 -1.96 2.61 4.53
CA ALA A 45 -2.08 1.72 3.38
C ALA A 45 -2.43 0.29 3.83
N GLN A 46 -3.63 0.10 4.38
CA GLN A 46 -4.16 -1.25 4.57
C GLN A 46 -4.36 -1.90 3.18
N PRO A 47 -3.83 -3.12 2.95
CA PRO A 47 -3.96 -3.78 1.67
C PRO A 47 -5.44 -4.01 1.36
N GLU A 48 -5.94 -3.39 0.29
CA GLU A 48 -7.33 -3.55 -0.11
C GLU A 48 -7.66 -5.03 -0.36
N LEU A 49 -8.68 -5.53 0.35
CA LEU A 49 -9.22 -6.87 0.10
C LEU A 49 -9.79 -6.92 -1.31
N LYS A 50 -9.40 -7.94 -2.09
CA LYS A 50 -9.90 -8.19 -3.43
C LYS A 50 -10.74 -9.47 -3.47
N VAL A 51 -11.76 -9.47 -4.32
CA VAL A 51 -12.53 -10.68 -4.62
C VAL A 51 -11.60 -11.78 -5.14
N GLY A 52 -11.77 -13.01 -4.64
CA GLY A 52 -10.95 -14.16 -4.98
C GLY A 52 -9.73 -14.37 -4.09
N GLN A 53 -9.40 -13.45 -3.18
CA GLN A 53 -8.31 -13.66 -2.23
C GLN A 53 -8.69 -14.64 -1.11
N GLU A 54 -7.76 -15.51 -0.75
CA GLU A 54 -7.85 -16.34 0.45
C GLU A 54 -7.45 -15.50 1.68
N VAL A 55 -8.40 -15.33 2.59
CA VAL A 55 -8.26 -14.52 3.80
C VAL A 55 -8.70 -15.30 5.03
N GLU A 56 -8.11 -14.93 6.16
CA GLU A 56 -8.56 -15.29 7.50
C GLU A 56 -9.10 -14.02 8.15
N ILE A 57 -10.39 -14.02 8.50
CA ILE A 57 -11.06 -12.87 9.12
C ILE A 57 -11.24 -13.14 10.61
N PHE A 58 -10.87 -12.17 11.44
CA PHE A 58 -11.03 -12.21 12.89
C PHE A 58 -12.27 -11.42 13.29
N ILE A 59 -13.20 -12.07 13.98
CA ILE A 59 -14.52 -11.52 14.25
C ILE A 59 -14.73 -11.43 15.76
N ARG A 60 -15.30 -10.30 16.20
CA ARG A 60 -15.53 -10.02 17.61
C ARG A 60 -16.72 -10.79 18.17
N GLU A 61 -17.72 -11.00 17.33
CA GLU A 61 -19.01 -11.58 17.68
C GLU A 61 -19.33 -12.79 16.81
N LYS A 62 -20.20 -13.64 17.35
CA LYS A 62 -20.80 -14.80 16.68
C LYS A 62 -21.38 -14.43 15.32
N VAL A 63 -20.89 -15.07 14.26
CA VAL A 63 -21.44 -14.88 12.90
C VAL A 63 -22.36 -16.03 12.54
N SER A 64 -23.50 -15.70 11.91
CA SER A 64 -24.36 -16.71 11.30
C SER A 64 -23.82 -17.10 9.91
N CYS A 65 -23.44 -18.37 9.77
CA CYS A 65 -23.04 -18.94 8.49
C CYS A 65 -24.19 -19.70 7.83
N LYS A 66 -24.44 -19.43 6.55
CA LYS A 66 -25.46 -20.11 5.74
C LYS A 66 -24.81 -21.20 4.88
N THR A 67 -25.40 -22.39 4.87
CA THR A 67 -25.12 -23.45 3.88
C THR A 67 -25.83 -23.11 2.55
N ASN A 68 -25.24 -23.54 1.44
CA ASN A 68 -25.55 -23.12 0.06
C ASN A 68 -27.05 -23.15 -0.29
N ARG A 69 -27.47 -22.21 -1.15
CA ARG A 69 -28.86 -21.98 -1.60
C ARG A 69 -29.51 -23.16 -2.35
N TYR A 70 -28.71 -24.17 -2.72
CA TYR A 70 -29.14 -25.33 -3.52
C TYR A 70 -29.61 -26.54 -2.69
N ALA A 71 -29.56 -26.48 -1.35
CA ALA A 71 -30.10 -27.51 -0.47
C ALA A 71 -31.09 -26.89 0.55
N PRO A 72 -32.27 -26.43 0.11
CA PRO A 72 -33.22 -25.71 0.97
C PRO A 72 -33.84 -26.56 2.10
N ASN A 73 -33.66 -27.89 2.09
CA ASN A 73 -34.37 -28.81 2.98
C ASN A 73 -33.52 -29.47 4.07
N THR A 74 -32.21 -29.22 4.12
CA THR A 74 -31.39 -29.61 5.28
C THR A 74 -31.37 -28.43 6.23
N GLY A 75 -32.04 -28.58 7.38
CA GLY A 75 -32.36 -27.52 8.35
C GLY A 75 -31.34 -26.40 8.46
N TYR A 76 -31.85 -25.17 8.51
CA TYR A 76 -31.12 -23.94 8.79
C TYR A 76 -30.48 -24.00 10.19
N GLY A 77 -29.36 -24.71 10.31
CA GLY A 77 -28.49 -24.59 11.46
C GLY A 77 -27.76 -23.26 11.33
N ASN A 78 -28.18 -22.26 12.11
CA ASN A 78 -27.33 -21.09 12.36
C ASN A 78 -26.09 -21.61 13.08
N VAL A 79 -25.04 -21.92 12.32
CA VAL A 79 -23.74 -22.26 12.91
C VAL A 79 -23.13 -20.94 13.31
N SER A 80 -23.26 -20.63 14.58
CA SER A 80 -22.53 -19.56 15.22
C SER A 80 -21.08 -19.98 15.36
N MET A 81 -20.19 -19.28 14.66
CA MET A 81 -18.75 -19.42 14.82
C MET A 81 -18.19 -18.19 15.54
N ASP A 82 -17.42 -18.43 16.59
CA ASP A 82 -16.58 -17.43 17.25
C ASP A 82 -15.13 -17.61 16.83
N GLY A 83 -14.39 -16.50 16.69
CA GLY A 83 -12.95 -16.51 16.42
C GLY A 83 -12.58 -16.16 14.97
N SER A 84 -11.84 -17.06 14.31
CA SER A 84 -11.28 -16.82 12.98
C SER A 84 -11.95 -17.66 11.89
N ILE A 85 -12.28 -17.01 10.77
CA ILE A 85 -12.92 -17.64 9.61
C ILE A 85 -11.93 -17.61 8.44
N LYS A 86 -11.54 -18.79 7.95
CA LYS A 86 -10.71 -18.93 6.75
C LYS A 86 -11.58 -19.20 5.53
N GLY A 87 -11.35 -18.48 4.45
CA GLY A 87 -12.07 -18.71 3.19
C GLY A 87 -11.69 -17.75 2.07
N VAL A 88 -12.43 -17.83 0.97
CA VAL A 88 -12.24 -16.98 -0.20
C VAL A 88 -13.26 -15.84 -0.17
N VAL A 89 -12.80 -14.62 -0.36
CA VAL A 89 -13.67 -13.43 -0.49
C VAL A 89 -14.48 -13.55 -1.77
N LYS A 90 -15.81 -13.66 -1.67
CA LYS A 90 -16.68 -13.75 -2.86
C LYS A 90 -17.23 -12.39 -3.27
N THR A 91 -17.71 -11.62 -2.32
CA THR A 91 -18.27 -10.30 -2.56
C THR A 91 -17.85 -9.36 -1.43
N LEU A 92 -17.52 -8.13 -1.83
CA LEU A 92 -17.30 -6.99 -0.96
C LEU A 92 -18.28 -5.95 -1.43
N GLY A 93 -19.29 -5.60 -0.62
CA GLY A 93 -20.31 -4.69 -1.12
C GLY A 93 -21.52 -4.53 -0.22
N TYR A 94 -22.40 -3.65 -0.68
CA TYR A 94 -23.71 -3.40 -0.10
C TYR A 94 -24.68 -4.40 -0.72
N ASP A 95 -25.25 -5.28 0.10
CA ASP A 95 -26.52 -5.88 -0.29
C ASP A 95 -27.58 -4.77 -0.19
N GLU A 96 -28.46 -4.74 -1.18
CA GLU A 96 -29.52 -3.76 -1.41
C GLU A 96 -30.31 -3.32 -0.15
N PRO A 97 -30.99 -2.15 -0.20
CA PRO A 97 -31.75 -1.59 0.91
C PRO A 97 -32.64 -2.61 1.66
N PRO A 98 -32.76 -2.47 2.99
CA PRO A 98 -32.68 -1.20 3.71
C PRO A 98 -31.49 -1.16 4.68
N GLY A 99 -30.30 -0.82 4.21
CA GLY A 99 -29.19 -0.50 5.11
C GLY A 99 -27.86 -0.28 4.42
N PRO A 100 -27.12 0.81 4.71
CA PRO A 100 -25.79 1.07 4.16
C PRO A 100 -24.72 0.27 4.90
N TYR A 101 -24.94 -1.03 5.10
CA TYR A 101 -23.95 -1.87 5.76
C TYR A 101 -23.05 -2.49 4.70
N LYS A 102 -21.75 -2.21 4.80
CA LYS A 102 -20.76 -2.95 4.04
C LYS A 102 -20.70 -4.36 4.62
N ILE A 103 -21.01 -5.34 3.79
CA ILE A 103 -21.05 -6.75 4.16
C ILE A 103 -19.84 -7.45 3.52
N ILE A 104 -19.25 -8.40 4.24
CA ILE A 104 -18.24 -9.30 3.71
C ILE A 104 -18.82 -10.71 3.65
N ALA A 105 -18.89 -11.27 2.44
CA ALA A 105 -19.27 -12.66 2.23
C ALA A 105 -18.01 -13.52 2.02
N ILE A 106 -17.72 -14.38 2.99
CA ILE A 106 -16.59 -15.31 2.94
C ILE A 106 -17.12 -16.69 2.57
N ARG A 107 -16.58 -17.29 1.50
CA ARG A 107 -16.86 -18.67 1.17
C ARG A 107 -15.94 -19.59 1.96
N MET A 108 -16.52 -20.39 2.85
CA MET A 108 -15.85 -21.47 3.55
C MET A 108 -16.14 -22.79 2.84
N ASN A 109 -15.13 -23.40 2.22
CA ASN A 109 -15.25 -24.65 1.46
C ASN A 109 -16.32 -24.58 0.34
N ASN A 110 -16.63 -25.70 -0.31
CA ASN A 110 -17.47 -25.69 -1.51
C ASN A 110 -18.92 -25.22 -1.32
N ALA A 111 -19.44 -25.06 -0.09
CA ALA A 111 -20.87 -24.87 0.14
C ALA A 111 -21.30 -23.98 1.34
N ARG A 112 -20.40 -23.28 2.05
CA ARG A 112 -20.80 -22.39 3.16
C ARG A 112 -20.39 -20.96 2.90
N TYR A 113 -21.28 -20.02 3.22
CA TYR A 113 -21.02 -18.59 3.18
C TYR A 113 -21.31 -17.99 4.55
N CYS A 114 -20.34 -17.28 5.11
CA CYS A 114 -20.56 -16.49 6.31
C CYS A 114 -20.69 -15.03 5.91
N VAL A 115 -21.71 -14.38 6.45
CA VAL A 115 -22.06 -13.00 6.15
C VAL A 115 -21.93 -12.23 7.45
N THR A 116 -21.03 -11.25 7.47
CA THR A 116 -20.81 -10.42 8.66
C THR A 116 -20.75 -8.94 8.30
N TYR A 117 -21.14 -8.10 9.25
CA TYR A 117 -20.99 -6.66 9.17
C TYR A 117 -19.54 -6.25 9.36
N LEU A 118 -19.09 -5.25 8.61
CA LEU A 118 -17.74 -4.69 8.77
C LEU A 118 -17.46 -4.14 10.17
N SER A 119 -18.49 -3.70 10.91
CA SER A 119 -18.38 -3.28 12.31
C SER A 119 -17.93 -4.40 13.25
N ASN A 120 -18.18 -5.66 12.89
CA ASN A 120 -17.88 -6.83 13.73
C ASN A 120 -16.48 -7.39 13.44
N LEU A 121 -15.77 -6.82 12.47
CA LEU A 121 -14.45 -7.26 12.04
C LEU A 121 -13.37 -6.62 12.92
N VAL A 122 -12.61 -7.45 13.64
CA VAL A 122 -11.46 -7.01 14.45
C VAL A 122 -10.24 -6.81 13.56
N GLY A 123 -10.10 -7.65 12.54
CA GLY A 123 -9.01 -7.59 11.58
C GLY A 123 -9.10 -8.71 10.55
N TYR A 124 -8.16 -8.73 9.62
CA TYR A 124 -8.01 -9.80 8.65
C TYR A 124 -6.53 -10.09 8.39
N ARG A 125 -6.24 -11.30 7.93
CA ARG A 125 -4.92 -11.73 7.46
C ARG A 125 -5.07 -12.35 6.08
N ILE A 126 -4.28 -11.89 5.12
CA ILE A 126 -4.23 -12.48 3.79
C ILE A 126 -3.37 -13.75 3.87
N LEU A 127 -3.95 -14.91 3.53
CA LEU A 127 -3.27 -16.20 3.63
C LEU A 127 -2.37 -16.45 2.41
N LYS A 128 -2.88 -16.10 1.23
CA LYS A 128 -2.14 -16.19 -0.04
C LYS A 128 -2.28 -14.84 -0.76
N PRO A 129 -1.29 -13.94 -0.61
CA PRO A 129 -1.30 -12.72 -1.40
C PRO A 129 -1.34 -13.10 -2.88
N ALA A 130 -2.19 -12.42 -3.66
CA ALA A 130 -2.21 -12.62 -5.10
C ALA A 130 -0.78 -12.43 -5.62
N PRO A 131 -0.31 -13.29 -6.55
CA PRO A 131 1.02 -13.15 -7.12
C PRO A 131 1.16 -11.71 -7.59
N ARG A 132 2.09 -10.98 -6.96
CA ARG A 132 2.36 -9.60 -7.33
C ARG A 132 2.82 -9.69 -8.79
N PRO A 133 2.18 -8.99 -9.74
CA PRO A 133 2.69 -8.97 -11.10
C PRO A 133 4.15 -8.57 -11.00
N GLU A 134 5.04 -9.46 -11.44
CA GLU A 134 6.46 -9.14 -11.52
C GLU A 134 6.57 -8.04 -12.55
N PHE A 135 6.59 -6.79 -12.07
CA PHE A 135 6.88 -5.66 -12.92
C PHE A 135 8.35 -5.83 -13.30
N LYS A 136 8.59 -6.47 -14.44
CA LYS A 136 9.89 -6.45 -15.08
C LYS A 136 10.12 -5.01 -15.47
N LEU A 137 10.78 -4.26 -14.61
CA LEU A 137 11.40 -3.01 -15.02
C LEU A 137 12.25 -3.37 -16.25
N PRO A 138 12.10 -2.67 -17.38
CA PRO A 138 12.98 -2.90 -18.52
C PRO A 138 14.42 -2.78 -18.00
N TYR A 139 15.13 -3.90 -17.97
CA TYR A 139 16.47 -4.03 -17.36
C TYR A 139 17.55 -3.24 -18.10
N THR A 140 17.17 -2.51 -19.13
CA THR A 140 17.98 -1.50 -19.79
C THR A 140 17.48 -0.13 -19.39
N MET A 141 17.79 0.31 -18.16
CA MET A 141 18.20 1.70 -18.06
C MET A 141 19.46 1.79 -18.91
N PRO A 142 19.52 2.63 -19.95
CA PRO A 142 20.80 2.89 -20.59
C PRO A 142 21.75 3.29 -19.46
N SER A 143 22.77 2.46 -19.25
CA SER A 143 23.89 2.80 -18.39
C SER A 143 24.29 4.23 -18.75
N HIS A 144 24.64 5.00 -17.73
CA HIS A 144 25.06 6.40 -17.80
C HIS A 144 26.34 6.63 -18.66
N GLU A 145 26.50 5.93 -19.78
CA GLU A 145 27.30 6.33 -20.93
C GLU A 145 26.52 7.33 -21.80
N PHE A 146 25.81 8.27 -21.17
CA PHE A 146 25.57 9.53 -21.85
C PHE A 146 26.87 10.32 -21.75
N LEU A 147 27.68 10.09 -22.78
CA LEU A 147 28.77 10.94 -23.24
C LEU A 147 28.48 12.40 -22.89
N TYR A 148 29.45 13.03 -22.23
CA TYR A 148 29.60 14.48 -22.15
C TYR A 148 29.59 15.04 -23.59
N SER A 149 28.41 15.30 -24.16
CA SER A 149 28.28 16.13 -25.34
C SER A 149 28.24 17.57 -24.86
N SER A 150 29.19 18.38 -25.32
CA SER A 150 29.34 19.79 -24.95
C SER A 150 28.30 20.70 -25.60
N ASP A 151 27.41 20.17 -26.43
CA ASP A 151 26.40 20.94 -27.17
C ASP A 151 24.98 20.64 -26.64
N PRO A 152 24.32 21.60 -25.96
CA PRO A 152 23.03 21.38 -25.28
C PRO A 152 21.83 21.25 -26.22
N THR A 153 21.97 21.57 -27.51
CA THR A 153 20.86 21.55 -28.48
C THR A 153 20.62 20.19 -29.12
N ASP A 154 21.62 19.31 -29.19
CA ASP A 154 21.52 17.99 -29.84
C ASP A 154 20.91 16.91 -28.92
N TYR A 155 20.98 17.15 -27.59
CA TYR A 155 20.43 16.24 -26.57
C TYR A 155 18.90 16.25 -26.53
N GLU A 156 18.29 17.42 -26.75
CA GLU A 156 16.84 17.58 -26.63
C GLU A 156 16.09 16.89 -27.79
N GLN A 157 16.66 16.88 -29.01
CA GLN A 157 16.07 16.19 -30.15
C GLN A 157 16.13 14.67 -30.01
N THR A 158 17.29 14.11 -29.64
CA THR A 158 17.44 12.66 -29.48
C THR A 158 16.68 12.11 -28.27
N PHE A 159 16.53 12.89 -27.20
CA PHE A 159 15.72 12.50 -26.05
C PHE A 159 14.23 12.44 -26.40
N ASN A 160 13.71 13.44 -27.12
CA ASN A 160 12.31 13.47 -27.53
C ASN A 160 11.95 12.35 -28.54
N GLU A 161 12.86 12.00 -29.47
CA GLU A 161 12.65 10.86 -30.37
C GLU A 161 12.63 9.52 -29.62
N LYS A 162 13.53 9.31 -28.65
CA LYS A 162 13.51 8.10 -27.82
C LYS A 162 12.28 8.03 -26.91
N LEU A 163 11.80 9.16 -26.40
CA LEU A 163 10.56 9.21 -25.61
C LEU A 163 9.35 8.78 -26.46
N ASN A 164 9.23 9.32 -27.67
CA ASN A 164 8.15 8.97 -28.60
C ASN A 164 8.21 7.49 -29.03
N ALA A 165 9.40 6.92 -29.21
CA ALA A 165 9.56 5.50 -29.52
C ALA A 165 9.09 4.59 -28.38
N ASN A 166 9.36 4.97 -27.13
CA ASN A 166 8.90 4.23 -25.94
C ASN A 166 7.38 4.31 -25.76
N ASP A 167 6.79 5.49 -25.98
CA ASP A 167 5.33 5.66 -25.90
C ASP A 167 4.59 4.78 -26.92
N HIS A 168 5.15 4.64 -28.14
CA HIS A 168 4.62 3.73 -29.14
C HIS A 168 4.77 2.24 -28.77
N ALA A 169 5.80 1.85 -28.04
CA ALA A 169 5.97 0.48 -27.54
C ALA A 169 4.93 0.17 -26.44
N ILE A 170 4.78 1.08 -25.47
CA ILE A 170 3.80 0.97 -24.38
C ILE A 170 2.38 0.91 -24.95
N ALA A 171 2.03 1.79 -25.90
CA ALA A 171 0.72 1.79 -26.53
C ALA A 171 0.42 0.47 -27.28
N ARG A 172 1.43 -0.18 -27.86
CA ARG A 172 1.27 -1.50 -28.51
C ARG A 172 1.01 -2.61 -27.49
N GLU A 173 1.75 -2.66 -26.39
CA GLU A 173 1.50 -3.64 -25.33
C GLU A 173 0.12 -3.48 -24.70
N LEU A 174 -0.32 -2.25 -24.42
CA LEU A 174 -1.65 -2.00 -23.87
C LEU A 174 -2.77 -2.45 -24.81
N ARG A 175 -2.62 -2.25 -26.13
CA ARG A 175 -3.57 -2.75 -27.13
C ARG A 175 -3.57 -4.29 -27.18
N TYR A 176 -2.42 -4.93 -27.05
CA TYR A 176 -2.31 -6.39 -27.01
C TYR A 176 -3.04 -6.96 -25.79
N LEU A 177 -2.75 -6.45 -24.59
CA LEU A 177 -3.37 -6.89 -23.34
C LEU A 177 -4.89 -6.72 -23.36
N ARG A 178 -5.40 -5.63 -23.95
CA ARG A 178 -6.85 -5.42 -24.11
C ARG A 178 -7.51 -6.51 -24.94
N LYS A 179 -6.89 -6.93 -26.04
CA LYS A 179 -7.40 -8.02 -26.90
C LYS A 179 -7.38 -9.36 -26.18
N GLU A 180 -6.33 -9.64 -25.41
CA GLU A 180 -6.22 -10.89 -24.65
C GLU A 180 -7.31 -10.99 -23.57
N ILE A 181 -7.58 -9.89 -22.86
CA ILE A 181 -8.68 -9.81 -21.89
C ILE A 181 -10.06 -9.99 -22.57
N GLU A 182 -10.26 -9.43 -23.76
CA GLU A 182 -11.50 -9.61 -24.53
C GLU A 182 -11.69 -11.06 -25.02
N ALA A 183 -10.62 -11.74 -25.40
CA ALA A 183 -10.64 -13.16 -25.75
C ALA A 183 -10.98 -14.06 -24.55
N LEU A 184 -10.45 -13.77 -23.37
CA LEU A 184 -10.74 -14.52 -22.13
C LEU A 184 -12.15 -14.32 -21.59
N LYS A 185 -12.88 -13.31 -22.07
CA LYS A 185 -14.28 -13.03 -21.67
C LYS A 185 -15.32 -13.79 -22.50
N LYS A 186 -14.92 -14.45 -23.59
CA LYS A 186 -15.77 -15.33 -24.38
C LYS A 186 -15.73 -16.76 -23.86
#